data_AF-L9JXC1-F1
#
_entry.id   AF-L9JXC1-F1
#
_cell.length_a   1.000
_cell.length_b   1.000
_cell.length_c   1.000
_cell.angle_alpha   90.00
_cell.angle_beta   90.00
_cell.angle_gamma   90.00
#
_symmetry.space_group_name_H-M   'P 1'
#
loop_
_entity.id
_entity.type
_entity.pdbx_description
1 polymer ?
#
loop_
_entity_poly.entity_id
_entity_poly.type
_entity_poly.pdbx_seq_one_letter_code
_entity_poly.pdbx_strand_id
1 'polypeptide(L)'
;MGGGDLNLKKSWHPQTLRNVEKVWKAEQKHEAERKKIEELQRELREERAREEMQRYAEDVGAVNLLMADFTVTAKVVVQVQAPPADIFMQESQCQIPTS
;
A
#
# COMPACT_ATOMS: atom_id res chain seq x y z
N MET A 1 60.89 -12.84 -31.85
CA MET A 1 60.14 -12.72 -30.58
C MET A 1 58.79 -13.39 -30.78
N GLY A 2 58.60 -14.60 -30.25
CA GLY A 2 57.40 -15.40 -30.49
C GLY A 2 57.12 -16.32 -29.31
N GLY A 3 57.09 -15.75 -28.11
CA GLY A 3 56.71 -16.45 -26.88
C GLY A 3 55.27 -16.14 -26.54
N GLY A 4 54.32 -16.70 -27.29
CA GLY A 4 52.91 -16.67 -26.88
C GLY A 4 52.73 -17.55 -25.65
N ASP A 5 51.91 -17.10 -24.70
CA ASP A 5 51.63 -17.81 -23.45
C ASP A 5 51.16 -19.24 -23.73
N LEU A 6 51.97 -20.22 -23.29
CA LEU A 6 51.73 -21.65 -23.49
C LEU A 6 50.43 -22.11 -22.79
N ASN A 7 49.98 -21.36 -21.77
CA ASN A 7 48.78 -21.68 -21.02
C ASN A 7 47.49 -21.50 -21.83
N LEU A 8 47.49 -20.62 -22.84
CA LEU A 8 46.34 -20.42 -23.74
C LEU A 8 46.01 -21.66 -24.59
N LYS A 9 46.95 -22.61 -24.71
CA LYS A 9 46.73 -23.90 -25.38
C LYS A 9 46.15 -24.97 -24.44
N LYS A 10 46.03 -24.68 -23.14
CA LYS A 10 45.48 -25.63 -22.15
C LYS A 10 43.95 -25.55 -22.14
N SER A 11 43.31 -26.72 -22.10
CA SER A 11 41.84 -26.86 -22.11
C SER A 11 41.17 -26.28 -20.86
N TRP A 12 41.87 -26.24 -19.72
CA TRP A 12 41.37 -25.73 -18.46
C TRP A 12 41.55 -24.22 -18.27
N HIS A 13 42.28 -23.54 -19.17
CA HIS A 13 42.58 -22.12 -19.00
C HIS A 13 41.28 -21.28 -19.10
N PRO A 14 40.97 -20.42 -18.12
CA PRO A 14 39.67 -19.74 -18.05
C PRO A 14 39.45 -18.78 -19.22
N GLN A 15 40.52 -18.21 -19.77
CA GLN A 15 40.47 -17.27 -20.89
C GLN A 15 40.37 -17.95 -22.27
N THR A 16 40.35 -19.28 -22.33
CA THR A 16 40.11 -19.99 -23.59
C THR A 16 38.67 -19.75 -24.03
N LEU A 17 38.45 -19.42 -25.30
CA LEU A 17 37.12 -19.08 -25.85
C LEU A 17 36.02 -20.09 -25.47
N ARG A 18 36.34 -21.39 -25.46
CA ARG A 18 35.42 -22.46 -25.04
C ARG A 18 34.94 -22.35 -23.59
N ASN A 19 35.82 -21.92 -22.69
CA ASN A 19 35.51 -21.79 -21.27
C ASN A 19 34.76 -20.48 -21.00
N VAL A 20 35.15 -19.40 -21.68
CA VAL A 20 34.41 -18.13 -21.65
C VAL A 20 32.97 -18.33 -22.15
N GLU A 21 32.78 -19.06 -23.25
CA GLU A 21 31.45 -19.39 -23.77
C GLU A 21 30.64 -20.25 -22.78
N LYS A 22 31.27 -21.21 -22.10
CA LYS A 22 30.62 -22.05 -21.09
C LYS A 22 30.15 -21.23 -19.89
N VAL A 23 31.00 -20.31 -19.41
CA VAL A 23 30.65 -19.39 -18.30
C VAL A 23 29.51 -18.48 -18.73
N TRP A 24 29.60 -17.88 -19.91
CA TRP A 24 28.55 -17.00 -20.43
C TRP A 24 27.19 -17.71 -20.56
N LYS A 25 27.17 -18.96 -21.05
CA LYS A 25 25.93 -19.76 -21.09
C LYS A 25 25.39 -20.09 -19.70
N ALA A 26 26.25 -20.30 -18.71
CA ALA A 26 25.84 -20.54 -17.33
C ALA A 26 25.25 -19.26 -16.70
N GLU A 27 25.88 -18.12 -16.92
CA GLU A 27 25.41 -16.82 -16.44
C GLU A 27 24.04 -16.45 -17.05
N GLN A 28 23.87 -16.65 -18.35
CA GLN A 28 22.59 -16.43 -19.05
C GLN A 28 21.45 -17.28 -18.46
N LYS A 29 21.71 -18.56 -18.17
CA LYS A 29 20.72 -19.44 -17.54
C LYS A 29 20.38 -18.98 -16.12
N HIS A 30 21.39 -18.63 -15.35
CA HIS A 30 21.22 -18.16 -13.98
C HIS A 30 20.45 -16.84 -13.93
N GLU A 31 20.68 -15.92 -14.86
CA GLU A 31 19.93 -14.66 -14.96
C GLU A 31 18.45 -14.92 -15.30
N ALA A 32 18.16 -15.86 -16.21
CA ALA A 32 16.80 -16.25 -16.54
C ALA A 32 16.07 -16.87 -15.34
N GLU A 33 16.74 -17.74 -14.58
CA GLU A 33 16.20 -18.34 -13.35
C GLU A 33 15.94 -17.27 -12.28
N ARG A 34 16.87 -16.33 -12.09
CA ARG A 34 16.70 -15.22 -11.13
C ARG A 34 15.49 -14.35 -11.46
N LYS A 35 15.30 -13.99 -12.73
CA LYS A 35 14.14 -13.19 -13.16
C LYS A 35 12.82 -13.92 -12.88
N LYS A 36 12.78 -15.23 -13.13
CA LYS A 36 11.59 -16.05 -12.84
C LYS A 36 11.30 -16.12 -11.34
N ILE A 37 12.33 -16.24 -10.51
CA ILE A 37 12.18 -16.24 -9.05
C ILE A 37 11.67 -14.89 -8.56
N GLU A 38 12.19 -13.78 -9.10
CA GLU A 38 11.76 -12.44 -8.73
C GLU A 38 10.29 -12.18 -9.08
N GLU A 39 9.84 -12.64 -10.25
CA GLU A 39 8.45 -12.57 -10.66
C GLU A 39 7.52 -13.31 -9.69
N LEU A 40 7.87 -14.56 -9.35
CA LEU A 40 7.12 -15.36 -8.36
C LEU A 40 7.12 -14.71 -6.97
N GLN A 41 8.25 -14.11 -6.55
CA GLN A 41 8.31 -13.38 -5.28
C GLN A 41 7.47 -12.11 -5.28
N ARG A 42 7.31 -11.45 -6.44
CA ARG A 42 6.41 -10.31 -6.57
C ARG A 42 4.96 -10.74 -6.43
N GLU A 43 4.55 -11.79 -7.13
CA GLU A 43 3.19 -12.34 -7.05
C GLU A 43 2.80 -12.72 -5.61
N LEU A 44 3.68 -13.44 -4.89
CA LEU A 44 3.46 -13.80 -3.49
C LEU A 44 3.35 -12.59 -2.56
N ARG A 45 4.10 -11.51 -2.82
CA ARG A 45 3.99 -10.27 -2.03
C ARG A 45 2.68 -9.55 -2.29
N GLU A 46 2.22 -9.50 -3.54
CA GLU A 46 0.94 -8.90 -3.88
C GLU A 46 -0.23 -9.69 -3.28
N GLU A 47 -0.16 -11.01 -3.28
CA GLU A 47 -1.15 -11.87 -2.64
C GLU A 47 -1.20 -11.63 -1.13
N ARG A 48 -0.04 -11.67 -0.44
CA ARG A 48 0.03 -11.38 0.99
C ARG A 48 -0.48 -9.98 1.36
N ALA A 49 -0.18 -8.96 0.56
CA ALA A 49 -0.64 -7.60 0.83
C ALA A 49 -2.17 -7.49 0.75
N ARG A 50 -2.81 -8.25 -0.15
CA ARG A 50 -4.28 -8.32 -0.23
C ARG A 50 -4.87 -9.07 0.97
N GLU A 51 -4.28 -10.20 1.33
CA GLU A 51 -4.69 -10.95 2.52
C GLU A 51 -4.52 -10.12 3.80
N GLU A 52 -3.42 -9.39 3.94
CA GLU A 52 -3.18 -8.51 5.08
C GLU A 52 -4.20 -7.36 5.14
N MET A 53 -4.55 -6.75 4.00
CA MET A 53 -5.63 -5.75 3.97
C MET A 53 -6.99 -6.34 4.36
N GLN A 54 -7.31 -7.57 3.94
CA GLN A 54 -8.56 -8.23 4.32
C GLN A 54 -8.57 -8.56 5.82
N ARG A 55 -7.49 -9.15 6.35
CA ARG A 55 -7.36 -9.44 7.78
C ARG A 55 -7.42 -8.17 8.62
N TYR A 56 -6.75 -7.10 8.19
CA TYR A 56 -6.82 -5.81 8.87
C TYR A 56 -8.24 -5.22 8.80
N ALA A 57 -8.97 -5.36 7.70
CA ALA A 57 -10.35 -4.91 7.60
C ALA A 57 -11.32 -5.74 8.45
N GLU A 58 -11.06 -7.04 8.65
CA GLU A 58 -11.82 -7.89 9.57
C GLU A 58 -11.52 -7.53 11.04
N ASP A 59 -10.24 -7.37 11.39
CA ASP A 59 -9.82 -6.93 12.71
C ASP A 59 -10.39 -5.53 13.01
N VAL A 60 -10.19 -4.56 12.10
CA VAL A 60 -10.79 -3.21 12.16
C VAL A 60 -12.30 -3.25 12.08
N GLY A 61 -12.92 -4.20 11.38
CA GLY A 61 -14.37 -4.41 11.38
C GLY A 61 -14.89 -4.77 12.76
N ALA A 62 -14.14 -5.58 13.51
CA ALA A 62 -14.43 -5.85 14.91
C ALA A 62 -14.19 -4.62 15.81
N VAL A 63 -13.16 -3.80 15.53
CA VAL A 63 -12.95 -2.53 16.27
C VAL A 63 -13.95 -1.44 15.89
N ASN A 64 -14.44 -1.42 14.64
CA ASN A 64 -15.45 -0.50 14.12
C ASN A 64 -16.82 -0.81 14.70
N LEU A 65 -17.15 -2.06 15.02
CA LEU A 65 -18.37 -2.37 15.77
C LEU A 65 -18.32 -1.75 17.17
N LEU A 66 -17.16 -1.75 17.84
CA LEU A 66 -16.99 -1.13 19.15
C LEU A 66 -16.88 0.41 19.10
N MET A 67 -16.34 0.97 18.01
CA MET A 67 -16.24 2.42 17.78
C MET A 67 -17.50 3.01 17.13
N ALA A 68 -18.34 2.21 16.48
CA ALA A 68 -19.65 2.62 15.97
C ALA A 68 -20.54 3.05 17.14
N ASP A 69 -20.48 2.35 18.28
CA ASP A 69 -21.19 2.76 19.49
C ASP A 69 -20.72 4.12 20.01
N PHE A 70 -19.41 4.43 19.93
CA PHE A 70 -18.87 5.73 20.34
C PHE A 70 -19.22 6.87 19.36
N THR A 71 -19.15 6.61 18.04
CA THR A 71 -19.42 7.61 17.00
C THR A 71 -20.92 7.89 16.83
N VAL A 72 -21.79 6.89 17.02
CA VAL A 72 -23.25 7.08 17.08
C VAL A 72 -23.64 7.92 18.30
N THR A 73 -22.99 7.71 19.46
CA THR A 73 -23.24 8.53 20.66
C THR A 73 -22.78 9.98 20.48
N ALA A 74 -21.60 10.22 19.90
CA ALA A 74 -21.09 11.57 19.67
C ALA A 74 -21.95 12.39 18.68
N LYS A 75 -22.54 11.73 17.67
CA LYS A 75 -23.43 12.39 16.70
C LYS A 75 -24.77 12.80 17.32
N VAL A 76 -25.29 12.00 18.26
CA VAL A 76 -26.52 12.33 18.99
C VAL A 76 -26.30 13.46 20.01
N VAL A 77 -25.13 13.52 20.67
CA VAL A 77 -24.83 14.57 21.67
C VAL A 77 -24.67 15.96 21.03
N VAL A 78 -24.18 16.06 19.80
CA VAL A 78 -24.02 17.37 19.12
C VAL A 78 -25.36 17.99 18.72
N GLN A 79 -26.45 17.21 18.64
CA GLN A 79 -27.73 17.69 18.09
C GLN A 79 -28.73 18.19 19.15
N VAL A 80 -28.38 18.16 20.45
CA VAL A 80 -29.27 18.57 21.56
C VAL A 80 -28.99 20.00 22.08
N GLN A 81 -27.96 20.69 21.58
CA GLN A 81 -27.60 22.04 22.04
C GLN A 81 -27.64 23.09 20.93
N ALA A 82 -28.79 23.24 20.27
CA ALA A 82 -29.10 24.45 19.50
C ALA A 82 -30.24 25.21 20.21
N PRO A 83 -30.00 26.41 20.78
CA PRO A 83 -31.08 27.18 21.38
C PRO A 83 -32.05 27.68 20.30
N PRO A 84 -33.37 27.69 20.55
CA PRO A 84 -34.34 28.29 19.63
C PRO A 84 -34.36 29.81 19.77
N ALA A 85 -33.95 30.52 18.73
CA ALA A 85 -34.27 31.92 18.46
C ALA A 85 -34.76 31.98 17.00
N ASP A 86 -35.90 32.52 16.58
CA ASP A 86 -36.85 33.45 17.17
C ASP A 86 -38.26 33.11 16.67
N ILE A 87 -39.19 32.73 17.56
CA ILE A 87 -40.63 32.95 17.38
C ILE A 87 -41.20 33.24 18.77
N PHE A 88 -41.27 34.50 19.16
CA PHE A 88 -42.14 34.90 20.27
C PHE A 88 -42.89 36.19 19.94
N MET A 89 -44.17 36.00 19.62
CA MET A 89 -45.23 36.99 19.66
C MET A 89 -45.32 37.65 21.04
N GLN A 90 -45.46 38.98 21.10
CA GLN A 90 -46.43 39.58 22.01
C GLN A 90 -46.84 40.98 21.58
N GLU A 91 -48.14 41.10 21.33
CA GLU A 91 -48.88 42.35 21.18
C GLU A 91 -48.81 43.22 22.44
N SER A 92 -49.23 44.48 22.24
CA SER A 92 -49.88 45.36 23.23
C SER A 92 -48.97 46.34 23.95
N GLN A 93 -48.94 47.60 23.49
CA GLN A 93 -49.65 48.67 24.20
C GLN A 93 -49.59 50.05 23.49
N CYS A 94 -50.79 50.65 23.42
CA CYS A 94 -51.10 52.08 23.55
C CYS A 94 -51.09 53.02 22.32
N GLN A 95 -52.33 53.25 21.85
CA GLN A 95 -52.99 54.53 21.52
C GLN A 95 -52.33 55.59 20.59
N ILE A 96 -52.99 55.77 19.44
CA ILE A 96 -53.36 57.02 18.71
C ILE A 96 -53.58 58.26 19.61
N PRO A 97 -53.45 59.54 19.14
CA PRO A 97 -54.05 60.02 17.89
C PRO A 97 -53.31 61.14 17.10
N THR A 98 -53.91 61.41 15.94
CA THR A 98 -53.75 62.47 14.94
C THR A 98 -53.37 63.88 15.39
N SER A 99 -52.57 64.56 14.56
CA SER A 99 -52.79 65.93 14.09
C SER A 99 -52.13 66.13 12.72
#